data_AF-A0A9D7D0E5-F1
#
_entry.id   AF-A0A9D7D0E5-F1
#
_cell.length_a   1.000
_cell.length_b   1.000
_cell.length_c   1.000
_cell.angle_alpha   90.00
_cell.angle_beta   90.00
_cell.angle_gamma   90.00
#
_symmetry.space_group_name_H-M   'P 1'
#
loop_
_entity.id
_entity.type
_entity.pdbx_description
1 polymer ?
#
loop_
_entity_poly.entity_id
_entity_poly.type
_entity_poly.pdbx_seq_one_letter_code
_entity_poly.pdbx_strand_id
1 'polypeptide(L)'
;MDVHDLLVARGYDDALHRAREQDPSWVPFSPGRRNFARIAADVTFMTLPRRVVAGRTYLTSRRCTQRQHLLRPDARVEQIYLYCLAEACERYKITLHGFIAMSNHQHLLVRDNLGNYPEFFAHFHKMIAKALNAHWGRWENLWATEQPNAVYLVEAQDRFDKLIYVLCNPVADNLVERVAEWPGASSFGQHLRGTTRTIKRPRGFFREDGPMPKEVTLRIEPIDGFEHLAAKEWADKIAAAVRAEEDAAKARRAKTGRRVLGRKAVLGTAPTSRPRTVEPRRKLRPHVACRNKERRRQELSALRGFRKAYRDARLRWIAGDRRGVFPEGTYRFAALGARCRGVAQK
;
A
#
# COMPACT_ATOMS: atom_id res chain seq x y z
N MET A 1 6.26 13.60 -12.43
CA MET A 1 6.77 12.90 -11.22
C MET A 1 5.70 12.98 -10.16
N ASP A 2 5.28 11.86 -9.57
CA ASP A 2 4.81 11.96 -8.19
C ASP A 2 6.05 12.40 -7.38
N VAL A 3 5.97 13.63 -6.88
CA VAL A 3 7.05 14.31 -6.17
C VAL A 3 7.26 13.65 -4.81
N HIS A 4 6.29 12.87 -4.33
CA HIS A 4 6.27 12.30 -2.99
C HIS A 4 7.19 11.07 -2.85
N ASP A 5 7.22 10.17 -3.85
CA ASP A 5 8.18 9.05 -3.88
C ASP A 5 9.64 9.53 -4.02
N LEU A 6 9.84 10.71 -4.61
CA LEU A 6 11.15 11.35 -4.71
C LEU A 6 11.57 12.04 -3.42
N LEU A 7 10.65 12.52 -2.58
CA LEU A 7 11.00 13.14 -1.30
C LEU A 7 11.39 12.09 -0.26
N VAL A 8 10.78 10.90 -0.30
CA VAL A 8 11.21 9.75 0.54
C VAL A 8 12.58 9.23 0.10
N ALA A 9 12.90 9.26 -1.20
CA ALA A 9 14.23 8.94 -1.71
C ALA A 9 15.26 10.06 -1.45
N ARG A 10 14.89 11.34 -1.61
CA ARG A 10 15.78 12.50 -1.38
C ARG A 10 16.09 12.74 0.09
N GLY A 11 15.15 12.50 1.02
CA GLY A 11 15.46 12.53 2.46
C GLY A 11 16.44 11.43 2.87
N TYR A 12 16.56 10.37 2.07
CA TYR A 12 17.56 9.31 2.24
C TYR A 12 18.92 9.69 1.63
N ASP A 13 18.93 10.46 0.54
CA ASP A 13 20.15 10.99 -0.11
C ASP A 13 20.75 12.20 0.62
N ASP A 14 19.95 13.08 1.23
CA ASP A 14 20.45 14.22 2.03
C ASP A 14 21.18 13.74 3.31
N ALA A 15 20.78 12.59 3.85
CA ALA A 15 21.47 11.92 4.95
C ALA A 15 22.78 11.23 4.51
N LEU A 16 22.92 10.92 3.22
CA LEU A 16 24.15 10.42 2.61
C LEU A 16 25.10 11.56 2.21
N HIS A 17 24.57 12.72 1.83
CA HIS A 17 25.36 13.91 1.51
C HIS A 17 26.05 14.50 2.75
N ARG A 18 25.38 14.54 3.91
CA ARG A 18 26.01 14.97 5.17
C ARG A 18 27.09 14.01 5.68
N ALA A 19 26.98 12.72 5.36
CA ALA A 19 28.01 11.74 5.69
C ALA A 19 29.26 11.85 4.78
N ARG A 20 29.15 12.58 3.66
CA ARG A 20 30.20 12.79 2.66
C ARG A 20 31.18 13.92 3.04
N GLU A 21 30.78 14.81 3.93
CA GLU A 21 31.60 15.92 4.43
C GLU A 21 32.51 15.53 5.60
N GLN A 22 32.37 14.31 6.15
CA GLN A 22 33.05 13.88 7.39
C GLN A 22 34.14 12.82 7.19
N ASP A 23 34.38 12.31 5.97
CA ASP A 23 35.41 11.29 5.71
C ASP A 23 36.05 11.48 4.31
N PRO A 24 37.27 12.05 4.22
CA PRO A 24 37.97 12.29 2.97
C PRO A 24 38.58 11.04 2.31
N SER A 25 38.37 9.83 2.84
CA SER A 25 38.90 8.58 2.26
C SER A 25 37.94 7.85 1.29
N TRP A 26 36.76 8.42 1.00
CA TRP A 26 35.76 7.78 0.14
C TRP A 26 36.08 7.92 -1.36
N VAL A 27 36.41 6.80 -2.03
CA VAL A 27 36.56 6.73 -3.49
C VAL A 27 35.26 6.22 -4.13
N PRO A 28 34.66 6.92 -5.13
CA PRO A 28 33.46 6.46 -5.80
C PRO A 28 33.76 5.25 -6.69
N PHE A 29 32.96 4.18 -6.56
CA PHE A 29 32.93 3.10 -7.53
C PHE A 29 32.33 3.62 -8.86
N SER A 30 33.18 3.87 -9.86
CA SER A 30 32.76 4.06 -11.25
C SER A 30 32.45 2.69 -11.87
N PRO A 31 31.23 2.46 -12.41
CA PRO A 31 30.97 1.26 -13.17
C PRO A 31 31.64 1.40 -14.54
N GLY A 32 32.86 0.88 -14.62
CA GLY A 32 33.52 0.64 -15.90
C GLY A 32 32.65 -0.28 -16.75
N ARG A 33 32.47 0.09 -18.02
CA ARG A 33 31.86 -0.76 -19.05
C ARG A 33 32.66 -2.06 -19.14
N ARG A 34 32.16 -3.16 -18.57
CA ARG A 34 32.66 -4.52 -18.82
C ARG A 34 31.48 -5.47 -19.05
N ASN A 35 31.32 -5.83 -20.33
CA ASN A 35 30.81 -7.07 -20.90
C ASN A 35 29.55 -7.70 -20.25
N PHE A 36 28.39 -7.29 -20.75
CA PHE A 36 27.08 -7.95 -20.57
C PHE A 36 26.95 -9.32 -21.27
N ALA A 37 28.04 -9.90 -21.78
CA ALA A 37 27.99 -11.08 -22.65
C ALA A 37 28.25 -12.44 -21.94
N ARG A 38 28.35 -12.50 -20.61
CA ARG A 38 28.66 -13.76 -19.89
C ARG A 38 27.76 -14.15 -18.71
N ILE A 39 26.58 -13.53 -18.59
CA ILE A 39 25.48 -14.06 -17.76
C ILE A 39 24.23 -14.19 -18.63
N ALA A 40 24.41 -14.87 -19.77
CA ALA A 40 23.36 -15.22 -20.70
C ALA A 40 23.24 -16.75 -20.73
N ALA A 41 22.85 -17.32 -19.60
CA ALA A 41 22.25 -18.65 -19.54
C ALA A 41 21.41 -18.71 -18.26
N ASP A 42 20.10 -18.94 -18.43
CA ASP A 42 19.16 -19.35 -17.39
C ASP A 42 18.44 -18.27 -16.55
N VAL A 43 17.92 -17.23 -17.22
CA VAL A 43 16.87 -16.37 -16.64
C VAL A 43 15.63 -16.43 -17.52
N THR A 44 14.83 -17.48 -17.39
CA THR A 44 13.40 -17.39 -17.74
C THR A 44 12.82 -16.16 -17.02
N PHE A 45 12.36 -15.17 -17.80
CA PHE A 45 11.74 -13.93 -17.33
C PHE A 45 10.50 -14.25 -16.48
N MET A 46 10.69 -14.44 -15.18
CA MET A 46 9.63 -14.70 -14.22
C MET A 46 9.43 -13.51 -13.29
N THR A 47 8.17 -13.18 -13.02
CA THR A 47 7.82 -12.22 -11.95
C THR A 47 8.37 -12.74 -10.62
N LEU A 48 9.11 -11.90 -9.89
CA LEU A 48 9.72 -12.28 -8.61
C LEU A 48 8.62 -12.65 -7.60
N PRO A 49 8.76 -13.79 -6.86
CA PRO A 49 7.77 -14.18 -5.88
C PRO A 49 7.73 -13.18 -4.73
N ARG A 50 6.52 -12.95 -4.21
CA ARG A 50 6.31 -12.23 -2.96
C ARG A 50 6.36 -13.22 -1.80
N ARG A 51 7.05 -12.83 -0.74
CA ARG A 51 7.03 -13.56 0.53
C ARG A 51 5.81 -13.09 1.33
N VAL A 52 4.88 -13.99 1.61
CA VAL A 52 3.64 -13.71 2.35
C VAL A 52 3.75 -14.33 3.73
N VAL A 53 3.99 -13.53 4.76
CA VAL A 53 4.20 -14.03 6.13
C VAL A 53 3.16 -13.43 7.05
N ALA A 54 2.59 -14.27 7.92
CA ALA A 54 1.66 -13.88 8.97
C ALA A 54 2.29 -12.88 9.96
N GLY A 55 1.46 -12.03 10.54
CA GLY A 55 1.84 -10.99 11.50
C GLY A 55 2.58 -9.79 10.89
N ARG A 56 2.84 -9.77 9.57
CA ARG A 56 3.53 -8.65 8.92
C ARG A 56 2.58 -7.52 8.59
N THR A 57 3.07 -6.30 8.78
CA THR A 57 2.37 -5.06 8.44
C THR A 57 2.87 -4.50 7.13
N TYR A 58 1.94 -4.15 6.24
CA TYR A 58 2.22 -3.70 4.89
C TYR A 58 1.60 -2.34 4.61
N LEU A 59 2.37 -1.48 3.93
CA LEU A 59 1.79 -0.41 3.13
C LEU A 59 1.39 -1.00 1.77
N THR A 60 0.13 -0.86 1.42
CA THR A 60 -0.43 -1.42 0.19
C THR A 60 -0.97 -0.29 -0.66
N SER A 61 -0.88 -0.43 -1.98
CA SER A 61 -1.49 0.53 -2.91
C SER A 61 -2.06 -0.14 -4.15
N ARG A 62 -3.15 0.42 -4.66
CA ARG A 62 -3.77 -0.01 -5.92
C ARG A 62 -4.30 1.20 -6.67
N ARG A 63 -3.99 1.26 -7.97
CA ARG A 63 -4.37 2.37 -8.85
C ARG A 63 -5.54 1.99 -9.74
N CYS A 64 -6.38 2.96 -10.06
CA CYS A 64 -7.43 2.82 -11.04
C CYS A 64 -6.85 2.72 -12.45
N THR A 65 -7.60 2.08 -13.35
CA THR A 65 -7.21 1.95 -14.76
C THR A 65 -6.92 3.32 -15.37
N GLN A 66 -5.87 3.41 -16.17
CA GLN A 66 -5.48 4.64 -16.89
C GLN A 66 -5.37 5.90 -15.99
N ARG A 67 -5.19 5.74 -14.67
CA ARG A 67 -5.20 6.80 -13.65
C ARG A 67 -6.50 7.60 -13.63
N GLN A 68 -7.60 7.01 -14.06
CA GLN A 68 -8.93 7.61 -14.01
C GLN A 68 -9.37 7.82 -12.57
N HIS A 69 -10.21 8.81 -12.35
CA HIS A 69 -10.73 9.19 -11.06
C HIS A 69 -11.93 8.31 -10.62
N LEU A 70 -11.81 6.99 -10.75
CA LEU A 70 -12.93 6.05 -10.50
C LEU A 70 -13.26 5.86 -9.01
N LEU A 71 -12.39 6.33 -8.12
CA LEU A 71 -12.60 6.44 -6.68
C LEU A 71 -12.92 7.89 -6.26
N ARG A 72 -13.26 8.77 -7.22
CA ARG A 72 -13.57 10.17 -6.95
C ARG A 72 -14.64 10.28 -5.85
N PRO A 73 -14.41 11.11 -4.81
CA PRO A 73 -15.29 11.17 -3.66
C PRO A 73 -16.75 11.47 -4.02
N ASP A 74 -17.64 10.62 -3.53
CA ASP A 74 -19.11 10.75 -3.52
C ASP A 74 -19.66 9.86 -2.40
N ALA A 75 -20.87 10.16 -1.92
CA ALA A 75 -21.46 9.45 -0.79
C ALA A 75 -21.63 7.95 -1.06
N ARG A 76 -22.03 7.57 -2.28
CA ARG A 76 -22.20 6.16 -2.69
C ARG A 76 -20.85 5.47 -2.89
N VAL A 77 -19.87 6.15 -3.48
CA VAL A 77 -18.49 5.66 -3.65
C VAL A 77 -17.85 5.38 -2.29
N GLU A 78 -17.96 6.34 -1.36
CA GLU A 78 -17.43 6.21 -0.01
C GLU A 78 -18.10 5.04 0.72
N GLN A 79 -19.44 4.95 0.66
CA GLN A 79 -20.16 3.85 1.28
C GLN A 79 -19.73 2.48 0.72
N ILE A 80 -19.63 2.35 -0.61
CA ILE A 80 -19.19 1.11 -1.27
C ILE A 80 -17.77 0.75 -0.84
N TYR A 81 -16.85 1.72 -0.86
CA TYR A 81 -15.46 1.51 -0.50
C TYR A 81 -15.33 1.03 0.95
N LEU A 82 -15.92 1.77 1.89
CA LEU A 82 -15.83 1.46 3.32
C LEU A 82 -16.51 0.14 3.68
N TYR A 83 -17.66 -0.15 3.07
CA TYR A 83 -18.37 -1.42 3.26
C TYR A 83 -17.51 -2.60 2.78
N CYS A 84 -16.97 -2.53 1.57
CA CYS A 84 -16.11 -3.60 1.03
C CYS A 84 -14.83 -3.76 1.85
N LEU A 85 -14.25 -2.67 2.36
CA LEU A 85 -13.03 -2.71 3.16
C LEU A 85 -13.29 -3.40 4.49
N ALA A 86 -14.33 -2.98 5.22
CA ALA A 86 -14.71 -3.58 6.49
C ALA A 86 -15.01 -5.08 6.35
N GLU A 87 -15.84 -5.44 5.37
CA GLU A 87 -16.21 -6.84 5.12
C GLU A 87 -15.00 -7.70 4.78
N ALA A 88 -14.09 -7.21 3.93
CA ALA A 88 -12.89 -7.94 3.56
C ALA A 88 -11.91 -8.06 4.74
N CYS A 89 -11.77 -7.02 5.56
CA CYS A 89 -10.95 -7.07 6.78
C CYS A 89 -11.44 -8.15 7.74
N GLU A 90 -12.75 -8.21 7.99
CA GLU A 90 -13.36 -9.21 8.86
C GLU A 90 -13.22 -10.63 8.30
N ARG A 91 -13.50 -10.81 7.00
CA ARG A 91 -13.45 -12.10 6.30
C ARG A 91 -12.06 -12.73 6.35
N TYR A 92 -11.03 -11.93 6.11
CA TYR A 92 -9.65 -12.42 6.01
C TYR A 92 -8.83 -12.21 7.28
N LYS A 93 -9.45 -11.70 8.35
CA LYS A 93 -8.79 -11.38 9.63
C LYS A 93 -7.62 -10.43 9.42
N ILE A 94 -7.82 -9.39 8.62
CA ILE A 94 -6.84 -8.32 8.41
C ILE A 94 -7.07 -7.23 9.44
N THR A 95 -6.04 -6.91 10.21
CA THR A 95 -6.06 -5.71 11.07
C THR A 95 -5.77 -4.48 10.22
N LEU A 96 -6.65 -3.49 10.30
CA LEU A 96 -6.53 -2.23 9.57
C LEU A 96 -5.97 -1.16 10.50
N HIS A 97 -4.82 -0.58 10.16
CA HIS A 97 -4.26 0.54 10.93
C HIS A 97 -4.60 1.89 10.32
N GLY A 98 -4.85 1.96 9.01
CA GLY A 98 -5.25 3.19 8.36
C GLY A 98 -5.50 3.03 6.86
N PHE A 99 -6.22 3.97 6.27
CA PHE A 99 -6.54 3.94 4.86
C PHE A 99 -6.80 5.33 4.30
N ILE A 100 -6.62 5.45 2.98
CA ILE A 100 -7.19 6.53 2.20
C ILE A 100 -7.62 6.03 0.81
N ALA A 101 -8.79 6.46 0.36
CA ALA A 101 -9.17 6.41 -1.04
C ALA A 101 -8.92 7.81 -1.63
N MET A 102 -7.90 7.91 -2.48
CA MET A 102 -7.70 9.05 -3.36
C MET A 102 -8.65 8.93 -4.55
N SER A 103 -8.73 9.94 -5.42
CA SER A 103 -9.65 9.86 -6.58
C SER A 103 -9.27 8.76 -7.57
N ASN A 104 -7.98 8.44 -7.75
CA ASN A 104 -7.50 7.51 -8.78
C ASN A 104 -6.66 6.35 -8.25
N HIS A 105 -6.52 6.23 -6.93
CA HIS A 105 -5.81 5.14 -6.28
C HIS A 105 -6.19 5.06 -4.81
N GLN A 106 -5.76 4.00 -4.15
CA GLN A 106 -5.92 3.83 -2.71
C GLN A 106 -4.59 3.51 -2.04
N HIS A 107 -4.53 3.79 -0.75
CA HIS A 107 -3.51 3.27 0.16
C HIS A 107 -4.16 2.62 1.38
N LEU A 108 -3.65 1.45 1.79
CA LEU A 108 -4.00 0.82 3.07
C LEU A 108 -2.74 0.52 3.86
N LEU A 109 -2.82 0.71 5.17
CA LEU A 109 -1.86 0.23 6.15
C LEU A 109 -2.51 -0.94 6.90
N VAL A 110 -2.05 -2.16 6.63
CA VAL A 110 -2.71 -3.39 7.12
C VAL A 110 -1.72 -4.37 7.71
N ARG A 111 -2.08 -5.02 8.80
CA ARG A 111 -1.40 -6.22 9.31
C ARG A 111 -2.13 -7.46 8.78
N ASP A 112 -1.37 -8.32 8.10
CA ASP A 112 -1.83 -9.62 7.64
C ASP A 112 -1.65 -10.65 8.75
N ASN A 113 -2.68 -10.87 9.56
CA ASN A 113 -2.58 -11.72 10.74
C ASN A 113 -2.34 -13.20 10.38
N LEU A 114 -2.80 -13.64 9.21
CA LEU A 114 -2.82 -15.07 8.85
C LEU A 114 -1.91 -15.41 7.66
N GLY A 115 -1.26 -14.44 7.03
CA GLY A 115 -0.48 -14.67 5.82
C GLY A 115 -1.36 -14.89 4.58
N ASN A 116 -2.52 -14.24 4.52
CA ASN A 116 -3.53 -14.40 3.48
C ASN A 116 -3.90 -13.07 2.77
N TYR A 117 -3.08 -12.02 2.89
CA TYR A 117 -3.35 -10.75 2.20
C TYR A 117 -3.63 -10.86 0.69
N PRO A 118 -3.06 -11.84 -0.07
CA PRO A 118 -3.40 -11.97 -1.49
C PRO A 118 -4.87 -12.27 -1.74
N GLU A 119 -5.49 -13.09 -0.89
CA GLU A 119 -6.93 -13.39 -0.92
C GLU A 119 -7.77 -12.18 -0.49
N PHE A 120 -7.34 -11.48 0.56
CA PHE A 120 -7.93 -10.19 0.96
C PHE A 120 -7.95 -9.20 -0.21
N PHE A 121 -6.82 -8.98 -0.89
CA PHE A 121 -6.78 -8.10 -2.07
C PHE A 121 -7.68 -8.59 -3.19
N ALA A 122 -7.64 -9.89 -3.51
CA ALA A 122 -8.45 -10.45 -4.58
C ALA A 122 -9.94 -10.20 -4.34
N HIS A 123 -10.43 -10.43 -3.12
CA HIS A 123 -11.83 -10.20 -2.78
C HIS A 123 -12.18 -8.73 -2.67
N PHE A 124 -11.43 -7.96 -1.89
CA PHE A 124 -11.68 -6.53 -1.67
C PHE A 124 -11.69 -5.75 -2.99
N HIS A 125 -10.67 -5.93 -3.83
CA HIS A 125 -10.56 -5.24 -5.12
C HIS A 125 -11.64 -5.71 -6.09
N LYS A 126 -12.02 -6.99 -6.10
CA LYS A 126 -13.11 -7.52 -6.92
C LYS A 126 -14.45 -6.88 -6.53
N MET A 127 -14.78 -6.83 -5.23
CA MET A 127 -16.06 -6.31 -4.78
C MET A 127 -16.20 -4.81 -5.05
N ILE A 128 -15.14 -4.02 -4.78
CA ILE A 128 -15.12 -2.61 -5.19
C ILE A 128 -15.26 -2.46 -6.70
N ALA A 129 -14.48 -3.22 -7.49
CA ALA A 129 -14.49 -3.11 -8.94
C ALA A 129 -15.89 -3.30 -9.51
N LYS A 130 -16.57 -4.38 -9.09
CA LYS A 130 -17.93 -4.68 -9.56
C LYS A 130 -18.95 -3.64 -9.10
N ALA A 131 -18.93 -3.26 -7.81
CA ALA A 131 -19.89 -2.32 -7.25
C ALA A 131 -19.76 -0.91 -7.83
N LEU A 132 -18.54 -0.41 -7.98
CA LEU A 132 -18.31 0.92 -8.57
C LEU A 132 -18.50 0.94 -10.08
N ASN A 133 -18.17 -0.13 -10.80
CA ASN A 133 -18.51 -0.22 -12.22
C ASN A 133 -20.03 -0.17 -12.43
N ALA A 134 -20.80 -0.91 -11.63
CA ALA A 134 -22.26 -0.82 -11.64
C ALA A 134 -22.75 0.60 -11.30
N HIS A 135 -22.16 1.25 -10.29
CA HIS A 135 -22.50 2.63 -9.92
C HIS A 135 -22.22 3.64 -11.04
N TRP A 136 -21.11 3.48 -11.76
CA TRP A 136 -20.73 4.38 -12.86
C TRP A 136 -21.35 4.01 -14.21
N GLY A 137 -22.12 2.91 -14.31
CA GLY A 137 -22.57 2.37 -15.60
C GLY A 137 -21.41 1.96 -16.52
N ARG A 138 -20.30 1.53 -15.92
CA ARG A 138 -19.05 1.17 -16.62
C ARG A 138 -18.88 -0.34 -16.71
N TRP A 139 -18.13 -0.74 -17.72
CA TRP A 139 -17.63 -2.10 -17.91
C TRP A 139 -16.10 -2.07 -17.95
N GLU A 140 -15.47 -3.23 -18.07
CA GLU A 140 -14.01 -3.40 -18.05
C GLU A 140 -13.33 -3.15 -16.68
N ASN A 141 -12.00 -3.09 -16.72
CA ASN A 141 -11.13 -2.92 -15.57
C ASN A 141 -11.40 -1.62 -14.81
N LEU A 142 -11.79 -1.70 -13.53
CA LEU A 142 -11.74 -0.56 -12.61
C LEU A 142 -10.30 -0.27 -12.17
N TRP A 143 -9.55 -1.32 -11.87
CA TRP A 143 -8.16 -1.24 -11.42
C TRP A 143 -7.19 -1.35 -12.58
N ALA A 144 -5.99 -0.78 -12.46
CA ALA A 144 -4.91 -1.04 -13.39
C ALA A 144 -4.57 -2.54 -13.42
N THR A 145 -4.14 -3.04 -14.59
CA THR A 145 -3.77 -4.45 -14.81
C THR A 145 -2.52 -4.87 -14.02
N GLU A 146 -1.72 -3.90 -13.59
CA GLU A 146 -0.61 -4.16 -12.68
C GLU A 146 -1.10 -4.72 -11.34
N GLN A 147 -0.26 -5.56 -10.73
CA GLN A 147 -0.53 -6.09 -9.41
C GLN A 147 -0.53 -4.97 -8.35
N PRO A 148 -1.37 -5.08 -7.30
CA PRO A 148 -1.29 -4.19 -6.15
C PRO A 148 0.11 -4.18 -5.56
N ASN A 149 0.60 -3.03 -5.09
CA ASN A 149 1.85 -2.97 -4.37
C ASN A 149 1.64 -3.40 -2.91
N ALA A 150 2.64 -4.06 -2.32
CA ALA A 150 2.67 -4.40 -0.90
C ALA A 150 4.11 -4.31 -0.39
N VAL A 151 4.36 -3.34 0.49
CA VAL A 151 5.68 -3.03 1.06
C VAL A 151 5.67 -3.41 2.53
N TYR A 152 6.53 -4.34 2.93
CA TYR A 152 6.67 -4.74 4.33
C TYR A 152 7.27 -3.60 5.16
N LEU A 153 6.60 -3.24 6.26
CA LEU A 153 6.99 -2.20 7.20
C LEU A 153 7.55 -2.83 8.46
N VAL A 154 8.86 -2.67 8.65
CA VAL A 154 9.62 -3.52 9.56
C VAL A 154 9.46 -3.07 11.00
N GLU A 155 9.70 -1.80 11.29
CA GLU A 155 9.68 -1.26 12.64
C GLU A 155 8.43 -0.41 12.88
N ALA A 156 8.07 -0.22 14.15
CA ALA A 156 6.90 0.56 14.55
C ALA A 156 6.95 1.98 13.96
N GLN A 157 8.11 2.63 14.00
CA GLN A 157 8.28 3.98 13.46
C GLN A 157 8.09 4.02 11.93
N ASP A 158 8.51 2.98 11.19
CA ASP A 158 8.25 2.90 9.74
C ASP A 158 6.75 2.86 9.46
N ARG A 159 5.98 2.15 10.29
CA ARG A 159 4.52 2.06 10.17
C ARG A 159 3.86 3.39 10.49
N PHE A 160 4.30 4.07 11.55
CA PHE A 160 3.81 5.41 11.91
C PHE A 160 4.07 6.42 10.80
N ASP A 161 5.31 6.51 10.30
CA ASP A 161 5.68 7.41 9.21
C ASP A 161 4.84 7.14 7.95
N LYS A 162 4.55 5.85 7.67
CA LYS A 162 3.68 5.47 6.55
C LYS A 162 2.21 5.76 6.81
N LEU A 163 1.71 5.71 8.04
CA LEU A 163 0.36 6.17 8.34
C LEU A 163 0.22 7.66 8.02
N ILE A 164 1.18 8.49 8.48
CA ILE A 164 1.15 9.93 8.21
C ILE A 164 1.23 10.21 6.72
N TYR A 165 2.12 9.53 5.98
CA TYR A 165 2.16 9.57 4.52
C TYR A 165 0.78 9.27 3.88
N VAL A 166 0.08 8.23 4.35
CA VAL A 166 -1.24 7.83 3.84
C VAL A 166 -2.26 8.94 4.09
N LEU A 167 -2.33 9.45 5.32
CA LEU A 167 -3.31 10.48 5.70
C LEU A 167 -3.06 11.82 5.01
N CYS A 168 -1.79 12.21 4.83
CA CYS A 168 -1.38 13.49 4.25
C CYS A 168 -1.33 13.50 2.72
N ASN A 169 -1.61 12.37 2.06
CA ASN A 169 -1.52 12.25 0.60
C ASN A 169 -2.32 13.32 -0.18
N PRO A 170 -3.56 13.70 0.21
CA PRO A 170 -4.31 14.76 -0.45
C PRO A 170 -3.64 16.14 -0.38
N VAL A 171 -2.94 16.42 0.71
CA VAL A 171 -2.22 17.68 0.92
C VAL A 171 -0.91 17.67 0.13
N ALA A 172 -0.20 16.53 0.10
CA ALA A 172 1.02 16.34 -0.68
C ALA A 172 0.75 16.52 -2.20
N ASP A 173 -0.40 16.04 -2.68
CA ASP A 173 -0.84 16.18 -4.06
C ASP A 173 -1.49 17.55 -4.38
N ASN A 174 -1.54 18.48 -3.41
CA ASN A 174 -2.17 19.78 -3.53
C ASN A 174 -3.66 19.69 -3.94
N LEU A 175 -4.37 18.67 -3.47
CA LEU A 175 -5.81 18.55 -3.68
C LEU A 175 -6.61 19.37 -2.68
N VAL A 176 -6.12 19.44 -1.44
CA VAL A 176 -6.70 20.20 -0.33
C VAL A 176 -5.59 20.88 0.49
N GLU A 177 -5.93 21.92 1.26
CA GLU A 177 -4.96 22.65 2.10
C GLU A 177 -4.72 21.89 3.41
N ARG A 178 -5.80 21.30 3.96
CA ARG A 178 -5.78 20.51 5.20
C ARG A 178 -6.27 19.08 4.97
N VAL A 179 -5.73 18.12 5.71
CA VAL A 179 -6.16 16.71 5.65
C VAL A 179 -7.65 16.56 5.98
N ALA A 180 -8.15 17.35 6.92
CA ALA A 180 -9.56 17.38 7.31
C ALA A 180 -10.52 17.81 6.19
N GLU A 181 -10.01 18.44 5.12
CA GLU A 181 -10.83 18.91 3.99
C GLU A 181 -11.01 17.83 2.91
N TRP A 182 -10.26 16.72 2.98
CA TRP A 182 -10.41 15.63 2.02
C TRP A 182 -11.82 15.05 2.09
N PRO A 183 -12.60 15.07 0.99
CA PRO A 183 -14.00 14.65 1.02
C PRO A 183 -14.20 13.14 0.81
N GLY A 184 -13.14 12.38 0.56
CA GLY A 184 -13.20 10.94 0.32
C GLY A 184 -12.95 10.10 1.57
N ALA A 185 -13.07 8.77 1.40
CA ALA A 185 -12.80 7.81 2.47
C ALA A 185 -11.37 7.98 3.02
N SER A 186 -11.26 8.26 4.32
CA SER A 186 -9.98 8.39 5.03
C SER A 186 -10.15 7.97 6.50
N SER A 187 -9.12 7.33 7.07
CA SER A 187 -9.11 6.98 8.49
C SER A 187 -8.74 8.14 9.42
N PHE A 188 -8.42 9.34 8.89
CA PHE A 188 -7.98 10.47 9.73
C PHE A 188 -8.99 10.80 10.84
N GLY A 189 -10.28 10.91 10.50
CA GLY A 189 -11.33 11.18 11.49
C GLY A 189 -11.45 10.08 12.55
N GLN A 190 -11.24 8.82 12.17
CA GLN A 190 -11.29 7.69 13.11
C GLN A 190 -10.13 7.71 14.11
N HIS A 191 -8.94 8.14 13.68
CA HIS A 191 -7.81 8.31 14.60
C HIS A 191 -8.02 9.40 15.64
N LEU A 192 -8.89 10.38 15.36
CA LEU A 192 -9.12 11.52 16.27
C LEU A 192 -10.36 11.35 17.16
N ARG A 193 -11.41 10.68 16.67
CA ARG A 193 -12.75 10.72 17.30
C ARG A 193 -13.31 9.35 17.67
N GLY A 194 -12.73 8.27 17.19
CA GLY A 194 -13.23 6.92 17.46
C GLY A 194 -12.82 5.91 16.39
N THR A 195 -12.47 4.71 16.83
CA THR A 195 -11.84 3.71 15.96
C THR A 195 -12.81 2.90 15.11
N THR A 196 -14.12 3.00 15.37
CA THR A 196 -15.14 2.17 14.72
C THR A 196 -16.18 2.99 13.96
N ARG A 197 -16.71 2.42 12.87
CA ARG A 197 -17.82 2.97 12.10
C ARG A 197 -18.65 1.83 11.49
N THR A 198 -19.95 1.81 11.78
CA THR A 198 -20.89 0.87 11.15
C THR A 198 -21.30 1.37 9.78
N ILE A 199 -21.20 0.50 8.77
CA ILE A 199 -21.54 0.80 7.37
C ILE A 199 -22.64 -0.16 6.93
N LYS A 200 -23.79 0.39 6.52
CA LYS A 200 -24.87 -0.40 5.90
C LYS A 200 -24.46 -0.83 4.49
N ARG A 201 -24.88 -2.02 4.09
CA ARG A 201 -24.70 -2.56 2.74
C ARG A 201 -25.26 -1.56 1.69
N PRO A 202 -24.44 -1.11 0.72
CA PRO A 202 -24.92 -0.25 -0.35
C PRO A 202 -26.02 -0.93 -1.17
N ARG A 203 -27.03 -0.17 -1.57
CA ARG A 203 -28.09 -0.66 -2.47
C ARG A 203 -27.57 -0.83 -3.91
N GLY A 204 -28.37 -1.44 -4.78
CA GLY A 204 -28.12 -1.51 -6.23
C GLY A 204 -27.28 -2.71 -6.66
N PHE A 205 -26.01 -2.79 -6.28
CA PHE A 205 -25.13 -3.88 -6.72
C PHE A 205 -25.26 -5.15 -5.85
N PHE A 206 -25.35 -4.97 -4.53
CA PHE A 206 -25.39 -6.10 -3.61
C PHE A 206 -26.82 -6.63 -3.45
N ARG A 207 -27.00 -7.94 -3.70
CA ARG A 207 -28.27 -8.64 -3.50
C ARG A 207 -28.73 -8.61 -2.06
N GLU A 208 -30.03 -8.50 -1.84
CA GLU A 208 -30.59 -8.44 -0.50
C GLU A 208 -30.44 -9.78 0.26
N ASP A 209 -30.74 -10.87 -0.44
CA ASP A 209 -30.62 -12.28 -0.04
C ASP A 209 -29.21 -12.85 -0.30
N GLY A 210 -28.24 -12.00 -0.67
CA GLY A 210 -26.88 -12.41 -1.01
C GLY A 210 -26.00 -12.66 0.22
N PRO A 211 -24.80 -13.25 0.01
CA PRO A 211 -23.88 -13.64 1.08
C PRO A 211 -23.16 -12.46 1.76
N MET A 212 -23.40 -11.23 1.30
CA MET A 212 -22.75 -10.02 1.82
C MET A 212 -23.60 -9.47 3.00
N PRO A 213 -23.05 -9.23 4.20
CA PRO A 213 -23.82 -8.85 5.39
C PRO A 213 -24.66 -7.57 5.22
N LYS A 214 -25.81 -7.45 5.90
CA LYS A 214 -26.65 -6.24 5.84
C LYS A 214 -25.93 -4.98 6.35
N GLU A 215 -25.02 -5.15 7.29
CA GLU A 215 -24.14 -4.13 7.84
C GLU A 215 -22.81 -4.75 8.25
N VAL A 216 -21.77 -3.92 8.29
CA VAL A 216 -20.42 -4.31 8.70
C VAL A 216 -19.81 -3.21 9.56
N THR A 217 -18.93 -3.59 10.48
CA THR A 217 -18.23 -2.63 11.34
C THR A 217 -16.81 -2.44 10.84
N LEU A 218 -16.51 -1.26 10.30
CA LEU A 218 -15.14 -0.88 10.00
C LEU A 218 -14.44 -0.51 11.31
N ARG A 219 -13.32 -1.18 11.61
CA ARG A 219 -12.48 -0.90 12.78
C ARG A 219 -11.07 -0.58 12.32
N ILE A 220 -10.50 0.48 12.86
CA ILE A 220 -9.05 0.70 12.84
C ILE A 220 -8.46 0.32 14.21
N GLU A 221 -7.24 -0.20 14.22
CA GLU A 221 -6.50 -0.52 15.44
C GLU A 221 -5.22 0.33 15.52
N PRO A 222 -4.72 0.61 16.74
CA PRO A 222 -3.42 1.23 16.92
C PRO A 222 -2.34 0.54 16.10
N ILE A 223 -1.34 1.30 15.66
CA ILE A 223 -0.21 0.71 14.94
C ILE A 223 0.58 -0.16 15.90
N ASP A 224 1.00 -1.32 15.40
CA ASP A 224 1.96 -2.21 16.04
C ASP A 224 3.20 -1.48 16.62
N GLY A 225 3.38 -1.55 17.93
CA GLY A 225 4.42 -0.86 18.69
C GLY A 225 3.97 0.46 19.35
N PHE A 226 2.71 0.85 19.17
CA PHE A 226 2.09 2.03 19.80
C PHE A 226 0.86 1.68 20.64
N GLU A 227 0.64 0.40 20.95
CA GLU A 227 -0.52 -0.10 21.72
C GLU A 227 -0.53 0.42 23.16
N HIS A 228 0.62 0.87 23.67
CA HIS A 228 0.79 1.44 24.99
C HIS A 228 0.24 2.87 25.13
N LEU A 229 0.02 3.58 24.01
CA LEU A 229 -0.48 4.95 24.05
C LEU A 229 -1.99 4.97 24.31
N ALA A 230 -2.42 5.83 25.23
CA ALA A 230 -3.84 6.08 25.42
C ALA A 230 -4.46 6.71 24.16
N ALA A 231 -5.76 6.53 23.96
CA ALA A 231 -6.46 7.03 22.78
C ALA A 231 -6.23 8.54 22.54
N LYS A 232 -6.19 9.35 23.61
CA LYS A 232 -5.91 10.78 23.52
C LYS A 232 -4.47 11.06 23.07
N GLU A 233 -3.48 10.39 23.67
CA GLU A 233 -2.07 10.56 23.32
C GLU A 233 -1.81 10.15 21.86
N TRP A 234 -2.46 9.07 21.41
CA TRP A 234 -2.42 8.65 20.01
C TRP A 234 -3.02 9.73 19.09
N ALA A 235 -4.20 10.25 19.41
CA ALA A 235 -4.85 11.30 18.63
C ALA A 235 -3.99 12.58 18.56
N ASP A 236 -3.40 13.01 19.69
CA ASP A 236 -2.52 14.17 19.77
C ASP A 236 -1.26 13.96 18.91
N LYS A 237 -0.65 12.76 18.99
CA LYS A 237 0.53 12.39 18.18
C LYS A 237 0.24 12.44 16.68
N ILE A 238 -0.91 11.91 16.24
CA ILE A 238 -1.34 11.97 14.85
C ILE A 238 -1.61 13.41 14.42
N ALA A 239 -2.33 14.19 15.23
CA ALA A 239 -2.65 15.59 14.92
C ALA A 239 -1.40 16.46 14.78
N ALA A 240 -0.40 16.27 15.65
CA ALA A 240 0.87 16.99 15.58
C ALA A 240 1.66 16.65 14.30
N ALA A 241 1.76 15.35 13.96
CA ALA A 241 2.47 14.91 12.77
C ALA A 241 1.78 15.36 11.46
N VAL A 242 0.44 15.30 11.42
CA VAL A 242 -0.34 15.81 10.27
C VAL A 242 -0.15 17.32 10.11
N ARG A 243 -0.18 18.08 11.21
CA ARG A 243 0.05 19.54 11.16
C ARG A 243 1.42 19.89 10.60
N ALA A 244 2.46 19.18 11.02
CA ALA A 244 3.81 19.38 10.50
C ALA A 244 3.89 19.15 8.97
N GLU A 245 3.21 18.12 8.45
CA GLU A 245 3.14 17.87 7.01
C GLU A 245 2.32 18.91 6.24
N GLU A 246 1.22 19.40 6.82
CA GLU A 246 0.42 20.49 6.27
C GLU A 246 1.23 21.78 6.15
N ASP A 247 1.95 22.16 7.21
CA ASP A 247 2.83 23.33 7.24
C ASP A 247 3.98 23.20 6.24
N ALA A 248 4.62 22.02 6.17
CA ALA A 248 5.65 21.73 5.18
C ALA A 248 5.12 21.82 3.75
N ALA A 249 3.91 21.31 3.50
CA ALA A 249 3.27 21.41 2.18
C ALA A 249 2.93 22.86 1.81
N LYS A 250 2.44 23.66 2.75
CA LYS A 250 2.19 25.09 2.57
C LYS A 250 3.48 25.83 2.22
N ALA A 251 4.58 25.57 2.94
CA ALA A 251 5.88 26.15 2.64
C ALA A 251 6.40 25.73 1.26
N ARG A 252 6.22 24.47 0.85
CA ARG A 252 6.56 24.00 -0.50
C ARG A 252 5.74 24.70 -1.59
N ARG A 253 4.45 24.92 -1.37
CA ARG A 253 3.57 25.68 -2.29
C ARG A 253 4.04 27.12 -2.43
N ALA A 254 4.34 27.80 -1.33
CA ALA A 254 4.86 29.17 -1.34
C ALA A 254 6.15 29.30 -2.17
N LYS A 255 7.06 28.33 -2.08
CA LYS A 255 8.31 28.31 -2.87
C LYS A 255 8.13 27.98 -4.35
N THR A 256 7.10 27.20 -4.70
CA THR A 256 6.94 26.65 -6.06
C THR A 256 5.82 27.30 -6.86
N GLY A 257 5.04 28.20 -6.27
CA GLY A 257 3.86 28.82 -6.88
C GLY A 257 2.70 27.84 -7.13
N ARG A 258 2.78 26.59 -6.65
CA ARG A 258 1.71 25.60 -6.82
C ARG A 258 0.49 25.97 -6.01
N ARG A 259 -0.69 25.77 -6.61
CA ARG A 259 -1.99 26.03 -5.99
C ARG A 259 -2.67 24.73 -5.59
N VAL A 260 -3.51 24.82 -4.57
CA VAL A 260 -4.42 23.75 -4.17
C VAL A 260 -5.62 23.71 -5.13
N LEU A 261 -6.02 22.51 -5.55
CA LEU A 261 -7.21 22.29 -6.40
C LEU A 261 -8.50 22.68 -5.68
N GLY A 262 -8.65 22.24 -4.43
CA GLY A 262 -9.77 22.55 -3.55
C GLY A 262 -10.88 21.51 -3.58
N ARG A 263 -11.55 21.33 -2.42
CA ARG A 263 -12.61 20.34 -2.21
C ARG A 263 -13.71 20.37 -3.28
N LYS A 264 -14.20 21.57 -3.63
CA LYS A 264 -15.26 21.74 -4.65
C LYS A 264 -14.84 21.19 -6.01
N ALA A 265 -13.61 21.48 -6.44
CA ALA A 265 -13.09 21.01 -7.72
C ALA A 265 -12.78 19.50 -7.71
N VAL A 266 -12.32 18.95 -6.58
CA VAL A 266 -12.18 17.49 -6.39
C VAL A 266 -13.53 16.78 -6.61
N LEU A 267 -14.59 17.28 -5.97
CA LEU A 267 -15.93 16.72 -6.09
C LEU A 267 -16.52 16.90 -7.49
N GLY A 268 -16.24 18.03 -8.15
CA GLY A 268 -16.71 18.33 -9.50
C GLY A 268 -15.94 17.63 -10.62
N THR A 269 -14.89 16.86 -10.32
CA THR A 269 -14.11 16.18 -11.37
C THR A 269 -14.85 14.95 -11.89
N ALA A 270 -15.01 14.84 -13.21
CA ALA A 270 -15.61 13.66 -13.83
C ALA A 270 -14.82 12.37 -13.48
N PRO A 271 -15.47 11.24 -13.14
CA PRO A 271 -14.78 10.00 -12.78
C PRO A 271 -13.84 9.45 -13.86
N THR A 272 -14.13 9.73 -15.13
CA THR A 272 -13.33 9.30 -16.29
C THR A 272 -12.15 10.22 -16.60
N SER A 273 -12.08 11.38 -15.94
CA SER A 273 -10.91 12.27 -16.00
C SER A 273 -9.69 11.62 -15.36
N ARG A 274 -8.51 12.11 -15.75
CA ARG A 274 -7.21 11.64 -15.25
C ARG A 274 -6.23 12.81 -15.11
N PRO A 275 -5.17 12.67 -14.29
CA PRO A 275 -4.14 13.70 -14.22
C PRO A 275 -3.46 13.91 -15.57
N ARG A 276 -3.17 15.17 -15.92
CA ARG A 276 -2.47 15.54 -17.16
C ARG A 276 -0.97 15.26 -17.12
N THR A 277 -0.41 15.01 -15.93
CA THR A 277 1.02 14.75 -15.77
C THR A 277 1.41 13.40 -16.36
N VAL A 278 2.59 13.31 -16.97
CA VAL A 278 3.14 12.02 -17.42
C VAL A 278 3.63 11.22 -16.21
N GLU A 279 3.26 9.95 -16.16
CA GLU A 279 3.74 9.02 -15.14
C GLU A 279 5.16 8.55 -15.47
N PRO A 280 6.13 8.71 -14.57
CA PRO A 280 7.44 8.09 -14.74
C PRO A 280 7.34 6.57 -14.74
N ARG A 281 7.87 5.92 -15.78
CA ARG A 281 7.86 4.46 -15.90
C ARG A 281 9.14 3.85 -15.33
N ARG A 282 9.07 2.56 -14.98
CA ARG A 282 10.23 1.72 -14.59
C ARG A 282 11.00 2.20 -13.35
N LYS A 283 10.32 2.88 -12.42
CA LYS A 283 10.87 3.21 -11.10
C LYS A 283 11.03 1.95 -10.22
N LEU A 284 11.96 2.04 -9.28
CA LEU A 284 12.15 1.05 -8.22
C LEU A 284 10.83 0.84 -7.44
N ARG A 285 10.48 -0.43 -7.23
CA ARG A 285 9.33 -0.85 -6.41
C ARG A 285 9.85 -1.53 -5.16
N PRO A 286 9.96 -0.82 -4.01
CA PRO A 286 10.51 -1.41 -2.80
C PRO A 286 9.58 -2.51 -2.28
N HIS A 287 10.16 -3.59 -1.76
CA HIS A 287 9.44 -4.66 -1.06
C HIS A 287 9.50 -4.53 0.46
N VAL A 288 10.46 -3.76 0.96
CA VAL A 288 10.74 -3.52 2.38
C VAL A 288 10.96 -2.02 2.56
N ALA A 289 10.31 -1.44 3.55
CA ALA A 289 10.60 -0.10 4.04
C ALA A 289 11.06 -0.20 5.49
N CYS A 290 12.28 0.26 5.74
CA CYS A 290 12.89 0.30 7.05
C CYS A 290 13.91 1.43 7.11
N ARG A 291 13.78 2.33 8.09
CA ARG A 291 14.72 3.42 8.33
C ARG A 291 16.05 2.92 8.87
N ASN A 292 16.02 1.94 9.78
CA ASN A 292 17.20 1.31 10.33
C ASN A 292 17.97 0.57 9.22
N LYS A 293 19.18 1.08 8.90
CA LYS A 293 20.02 0.57 7.81
C LYS A 293 20.36 -0.90 7.98
N GLU A 294 20.71 -1.30 9.19
CA GLU A 294 21.15 -2.66 9.47
C GLU A 294 19.98 -3.63 9.43
N ARG A 295 18.88 -3.27 10.10
CA ARG A 295 17.66 -4.06 10.05
C ARG A 295 17.13 -4.21 8.61
N ARG A 296 17.22 -3.16 7.81
CA ARG A 296 16.87 -3.21 6.39
C ARG A 296 17.77 -4.17 5.60
N ARG A 297 19.08 -4.16 5.82
CA ARG A 297 20.00 -5.10 5.14
C ARG A 297 19.65 -6.55 5.48
N GLN A 298 19.34 -6.84 6.74
CA GLN A 298 18.91 -8.16 7.19
C GLN A 298 17.62 -8.61 6.47
N GLU A 299 16.59 -7.76 6.42
CA GLU A 299 15.33 -8.10 5.74
C GLU A 299 15.49 -8.25 4.22
N LEU A 300 16.34 -7.45 3.59
CA LEU A 300 16.67 -7.61 2.17
C LEU A 300 17.45 -8.89 1.91
N SER A 301 18.38 -9.27 2.81
CA SER A 301 19.09 -10.55 2.75
C SER A 301 18.12 -11.72 2.88
N ALA A 302 17.22 -11.68 3.87
CA ALA A 302 16.19 -12.69 4.06
C ALA A 302 15.27 -12.82 2.84
N LEU A 303 14.89 -11.70 2.20
CA LEU A 303 14.09 -11.72 0.97
C LEU A 303 14.84 -12.34 -0.21
N ARG A 304 16.15 -12.06 -0.35
CA ARG A 304 17.00 -12.69 -1.37
C ARG A 304 17.11 -14.21 -1.13
N GLY A 305 17.34 -14.62 0.11
CA GLY A 305 17.37 -16.03 0.52
C GLY A 305 16.05 -16.75 0.20
N PHE A 306 14.91 -16.16 0.56
CA PHE A 306 13.59 -16.68 0.21
C PHE A 306 13.43 -16.87 -1.30
N ARG A 307 13.81 -15.87 -2.11
CA ARG A 307 13.68 -15.93 -3.58
C ARG A 307 14.53 -17.03 -4.20
N LYS A 308 15.75 -17.23 -3.71
CA LYS A 308 16.62 -18.33 -4.13
C LYS A 308 15.97 -19.67 -3.79
N ALA A 309 15.63 -19.89 -2.51
CA ALA A 309 15.02 -21.13 -2.05
C ALA A 309 13.69 -21.46 -2.76
N TYR A 310 12.87 -20.43 -3.02
CA TYR A 310 11.62 -20.57 -3.76
C TYR A 310 11.86 -21.02 -5.20
N ARG A 311 12.85 -20.42 -5.88
CA ARG A 311 13.21 -20.79 -7.25
C ARG A 311 13.66 -22.25 -7.31
N ASP A 312 14.57 -22.63 -6.42
CA ASP A 312 15.11 -23.99 -6.34
C ASP A 312 13.98 -25.02 -6.08
N ALA A 313 13.08 -24.73 -5.13
CA ALA A 313 11.93 -25.58 -4.84
C ALA A 313 10.94 -25.65 -6.02
N ARG A 314 10.69 -24.53 -6.70
CA ARG A 314 9.80 -24.49 -7.86
C ARG A 314 10.33 -25.31 -9.03
N LEU A 315 11.64 -25.24 -9.31
CA LEU A 315 12.25 -26.01 -10.40
C LEU A 315 12.11 -27.52 -10.13
N ARG A 316 12.37 -27.95 -8.89
CA ARG A 316 12.13 -29.35 -8.48
C ARG A 316 10.67 -29.76 -8.62
N TRP A 317 9.74 -28.92 -8.16
CA TRP A 317 8.30 -29.18 -8.28
C TRP A 317 7.85 -29.36 -9.74
N ILE A 318 8.37 -28.53 -10.65
CA ILE A 318 8.07 -28.63 -12.09
C ILE A 318 8.68 -29.89 -12.70
N ALA A 319 9.87 -30.29 -12.24
CA ALA A 319 10.51 -31.54 -12.65
C ALA A 319 9.83 -32.80 -12.07
N GLY A 320 8.74 -32.65 -11.30
CA GLY A 320 7.94 -33.76 -10.77
C GLY A 320 8.24 -34.13 -9.32
N ASP A 321 9.25 -33.53 -8.67
CA ASP A 321 9.50 -33.75 -7.25
C ASP A 321 8.45 -33.03 -6.38
N ARG A 322 7.44 -33.80 -5.96
CA ARG A 322 6.38 -33.33 -5.05
C ARG A 322 6.74 -33.47 -3.57
N ARG A 323 7.91 -34.04 -3.24
CA ARG A 323 8.39 -34.16 -1.85
C ARG A 323 9.13 -32.91 -1.41
N GLY A 324 9.66 -32.13 -2.35
CA GLY A 324 10.32 -30.86 -2.11
C GLY A 324 9.49 -29.88 -1.28
N VAL A 325 10.13 -29.28 -0.26
CA VAL A 325 9.50 -28.29 0.62
C VAL A 325 9.84 -26.88 0.16
N PHE A 326 8.82 -26.06 -0.05
CA PHE A 326 8.96 -24.64 -0.35
C PHE A 326 9.26 -23.82 0.92
N PRO A 327 9.99 -22.68 0.78
CA PRO A 327 10.31 -21.83 1.92
C PRO A 327 9.05 -21.15 2.50
N GLU A 328 9.14 -20.78 3.77
CA GLU A 328 8.10 -20.06 4.50
C GLU A 328 7.69 -18.77 3.77
N GLY A 329 6.38 -18.57 3.69
CA GLY A 329 5.74 -17.47 2.97
C GLY A 329 5.59 -17.69 1.48
N THR A 330 5.78 -18.93 1.02
CA THR A 330 5.29 -19.39 -0.28
C THR A 330 3.77 -19.52 -0.24
N TYR A 331 3.07 -18.65 -0.97
CA TYR A 331 1.60 -18.64 -0.96
C TYR A 331 0.97 -19.49 -2.07
N ARG A 332 1.23 -19.15 -3.35
CA ARG A 332 0.52 -19.78 -4.48
C ARG A 332 0.76 -21.29 -4.60
N PHE A 333 1.98 -21.77 -4.34
CA PHE A 333 2.25 -23.21 -4.40
C PHE A 333 1.68 -23.95 -3.19
N ALA A 334 1.60 -23.32 -2.01
CA ALA A 334 0.88 -23.89 -0.87
C ALA A 334 -0.59 -24.13 -1.23
N ALA A 335 -1.23 -23.14 -1.87
CA ALA A 335 -2.60 -23.26 -2.36
C ALA A 335 -2.79 -24.33 -3.46
N LEU A 336 -1.71 -24.76 -4.12
CA LEU A 336 -1.70 -25.87 -5.10
C LEU A 336 -1.29 -27.22 -4.47
N GLY A 337 -1.24 -27.31 -3.14
CA GLY A 337 -0.90 -28.54 -2.42
C GLY A 337 0.59 -28.79 -2.22
N ALA A 338 1.46 -27.81 -2.49
CA ALA A 338 2.88 -27.96 -2.21
C ALA A 338 3.18 -27.84 -0.71
N ARG A 339 4.07 -28.71 -0.21
CA ARG A 339 4.57 -28.64 1.16
C ARG A 339 5.33 -27.34 1.36
N CYS A 340 4.95 -26.54 2.34
CA CYS A 340 5.58 -25.26 2.64
C CYS A 340 5.98 -25.19 4.12
N ARG A 341 7.18 -24.68 4.41
CA ARG A 341 7.64 -24.50 5.80
C ARG A 341 6.75 -23.47 6.51
N GLY A 342 6.37 -23.74 7.77
CA GLY A 342 5.66 -22.77 8.62
C GLY A 342 4.17 -22.58 8.30
N VAL A 343 3.60 -23.39 7.39
CA VAL A 343 2.15 -23.43 7.15
C VAL A 343 1.64 -24.78 7.66
N ALA A 344 0.72 -24.77 8.63
CA ALA A 344 -0.01 -25.98 9.00
C ALA A 344 -0.75 -26.48 7.74
N GLN A 345 -0.52 -27.73 7.35
CA GLN A 345 -1.20 -28.29 6.18
C GLN A 345 -2.69 -28.34 6.48
N LYS A 346 -3.51 -27.76 5.58
CA LYS A 346 -4.96 -27.81 5.67
C LYS A 346 -5.47 -29.18 5.26
#